data_AF-A0A7X6ID44-F1
#
_entry.id   AF-A0A7X6ID44-F1
#
_cell.length_a   1.000
_cell.length_b   1.000
_cell.length_c   1.000
_cell.angle_alpha   90.00
_cell.angle_beta   90.00
_cell.angle_gamma   90.00
#
_symmetry.space_group_name_H-M   'P 1'
#
loop_
_entity.id
_entity.type
_entity.pdbx_description
1 polymer ?
#
loop_
_entity_poly.entity_id
_entity_poly.type
_entity_poly.pdbx_seq_one_letter_code
_entity_poly.pdbx_strand_id
1 'polypeptide(L)'
;MIQIHKVKILLLAAILAGLLSTDLSAHEVVGEVTPLMIHMKRVLLLIENGKEKESIREIRAVYEDFSHDMGMGMSMQGTGLKNTADQIDLRFGTRLKVSLEEALKKEDAPALQKAIQEIAFLLMLEKFEALRSTFDKKTANQEAQETIFWLGRNYFSYLLEPALASKNPVEEQRLDRLLDRMLYRLEDGKFDEFAALQKELVTGVQTAFHLDLPSMTPARDGSGQFVR
;
A
#
# COMPACT_ATOMS: atom_id res chain seq x y z
N MET A 1 -0.48 -52.71 3.28
CA MET A 1 -1.30 -51.71 2.56
C MET A 1 -1.32 -50.32 3.21
N ILE A 2 -0.33 -49.97 4.06
CA ILE A 2 -0.31 -48.71 4.85
C ILE A 2 0.78 -47.72 4.35
N GLN A 3 1.78 -48.18 3.60
CA GLN A 3 2.88 -47.32 3.14
C GLN A 3 2.51 -46.36 1.99
N ILE A 4 1.58 -46.72 1.11
CA ILE A 4 1.24 -45.91 -0.08
C ILE A 4 0.53 -44.60 0.32
N HIS A 5 -0.22 -44.60 1.44
CA HIS A 5 -0.89 -43.39 1.94
C HIS A 5 0.09 -42.38 2.54
N LYS A 6 1.15 -42.84 3.22
CA LYS A 6 2.17 -41.95 3.79
C LYS A 6 2.98 -41.22 2.72
N VAL A 7 3.29 -41.89 1.61
CA VAL A 7 4.03 -41.29 0.48
C VAL A 7 3.20 -40.21 -0.23
N LYS A 8 1.89 -40.42 -0.41
CA LYS A 8 1.00 -39.41 -1.03
C LYS A 8 0.81 -38.17 -0.15
N ILE A 9 0.75 -38.34 1.17
CA ILE A 9 0.65 -37.22 2.14
C ILE A 9 1.96 -36.43 2.19
N LEU A 10 3.11 -37.10 2.16
CA LEU A 10 4.42 -36.45 2.09
C LEU A 10 4.61 -35.69 0.77
N LEU A 11 4.11 -36.22 -0.36
CA LEU A 11 4.15 -35.52 -1.64
C LEU A 11 3.23 -34.28 -1.64
N LEU A 12 2.03 -34.38 -1.06
CA LEU A 12 1.13 -33.22 -0.92
C LEU A 12 1.71 -32.15 0.01
N ALA A 13 2.37 -32.54 1.10
CA ALA A 13 3.03 -31.62 2.03
C ALA A 13 4.27 -30.96 1.39
N ALA A 14 5.02 -31.68 0.56
CA ALA A 14 6.15 -31.12 -0.19
C ALA A 14 5.70 -30.17 -1.31
N ILE A 15 4.55 -30.43 -1.94
CA ILE A 15 3.95 -29.51 -2.93
C ILE A 15 3.36 -28.27 -2.22
N LEU A 16 2.73 -28.42 -1.06
CA LEU A 16 2.27 -27.27 -0.25
C LEU A 16 3.44 -26.45 0.31
N ALA A 17 4.52 -27.12 0.76
CA ALA A 17 5.73 -26.45 1.22
C ALA A 17 6.47 -25.77 0.06
N GLY A 18 6.48 -26.36 -1.14
CA GLY A 18 7.04 -25.75 -2.35
C GLY A 18 6.24 -24.55 -2.88
N LEU A 19 4.92 -24.52 -2.65
CA LEU A 19 4.08 -23.34 -2.94
C LEU A 19 4.27 -22.20 -1.91
N LEU A 20 4.67 -22.53 -0.68
CA LEU A 20 5.06 -21.55 0.35
C LEU A 20 6.55 -21.18 0.29
N SER A 21 7.34 -21.89 -0.51
CA SER A 21 8.73 -21.55 -0.84
C SER A 21 8.77 -20.62 -2.05
N THR A 22 7.98 -19.56 -2.03
CA THR A 22 8.30 -18.41 -2.86
C THR A 22 9.33 -17.62 -2.07
N ASP A 23 10.50 -17.46 -2.67
CA ASP A 23 11.53 -16.52 -2.27
C ASP A 23 10.91 -15.11 -2.32
N LEU A 24 10.19 -14.76 -1.27
CA LEU A 24 9.58 -13.46 -1.06
C LEU A 24 10.40 -12.81 0.04
N SER A 25 11.44 -12.09 -0.39
CA SER A 25 11.96 -10.96 0.39
C SER A 25 10.87 -9.88 0.45
N ALA A 26 9.72 -10.20 1.03
CA ALA A 26 8.71 -9.23 1.42
C ALA A 26 8.99 -8.91 2.88
N HIS A 27 9.41 -7.68 3.16
CA HIS A 27 9.64 -7.24 4.53
C HIS A 27 8.34 -7.33 5.36
N GLU A 28 8.50 -7.44 6.68
CA GLU A 28 7.40 -7.71 7.61
C GLU A 28 6.33 -6.61 7.54
N VAL A 29 5.08 -7.01 7.28
CA VAL A 29 3.91 -6.13 7.39
C VAL A 29 3.52 -6.05 8.85
N VAL A 30 3.61 -4.86 9.44
CA VAL A 30 3.37 -4.64 10.87
C VAL A 30 2.06 -3.86 11.06
N GLY A 31 1.17 -4.36 11.92
CA GLY A 31 -0.10 -3.69 12.21
C GLY A 31 -1.22 -4.03 11.22
N GLU A 32 -2.14 -3.08 10.98
CA GLU A 32 -3.36 -3.33 10.22
C GLU A 32 -3.13 -3.31 8.70
N VAL A 33 -3.69 -4.33 8.02
CA VAL A 33 -3.87 -4.35 6.57
C VAL A 33 -5.35 -4.17 6.29
N THR A 34 -5.72 -3.07 5.64
CA THR A 34 -7.13 -2.79 5.34
C THR A 34 -7.63 -3.73 4.25
N PRO A 35 -8.93 -4.07 4.20
CA PRO A 35 -9.45 -4.90 3.11
C PRO A 35 -9.23 -4.28 1.74
N LEU A 36 -9.30 -2.95 1.62
CA LEU A 36 -9.01 -2.26 0.37
C LEU A 36 -7.57 -2.55 -0.11
N MET A 37 -6.58 -2.56 0.80
CA MET A 37 -5.20 -2.94 0.47
C MET A 37 -5.10 -4.39 -0.01
N ILE A 38 -5.83 -5.32 0.59
CA ILE A 38 -5.88 -6.73 0.17
C ILE A 38 -6.38 -6.83 -1.27
N HIS A 39 -7.47 -6.15 -1.59
CA HIS A 39 -8.02 -6.17 -2.95
C HIS A 39 -7.12 -5.48 -3.96
N MET A 40 -6.54 -4.32 -3.63
CA MET A 40 -5.53 -3.66 -4.47
C MET A 40 -4.34 -4.58 -4.74
N LYS A 41 -3.82 -5.27 -3.72
CA LYS A 41 -2.73 -6.24 -3.87
C LYS A 41 -3.11 -7.38 -4.80
N ARG A 42 -4.31 -7.94 -4.63
CA ARG A 42 -4.80 -9.02 -5.46
C ARG A 42 -4.92 -8.60 -6.92
N VAL A 43 -5.39 -7.38 -7.19
CA VAL A 43 -5.46 -6.82 -8.55
C VAL A 43 -4.07 -6.71 -9.15
N LEU A 44 -3.08 -6.16 -8.43
CA LEU A 44 -1.70 -6.07 -8.91
C LEU A 44 -1.12 -7.46 -9.24
N LEU A 45 -1.32 -8.45 -8.36
CA LEU A 45 -0.88 -9.83 -8.61
C LEU A 45 -1.57 -10.46 -9.82
N LEU A 46 -2.86 -10.18 -10.03
CA LEU A 46 -3.58 -10.69 -11.19
C LEU A 46 -3.01 -10.11 -12.48
N ILE A 47 -2.71 -8.81 -12.51
CA ILE A 47 -2.08 -8.14 -13.66
C ILE A 47 -0.69 -8.72 -13.93
N GLU A 48 0.15 -8.88 -12.90
CA GLU A 48 1.49 -9.48 -13.00
C GLU A 48 1.47 -10.90 -13.58
N ASN A 49 0.41 -11.66 -13.28
CA ASN A 49 0.22 -13.03 -13.78
C ASN A 49 -0.51 -13.09 -15.14
N GLY A 50 -0.70 -11.97 -15.83
CA GLY A 50 -1.40 -11.88 -17.12
C GLY A 50 -2.91 -12.15 -17.04
N LYS A 51 -3.50 -12.09 -15.85
CA LYS A 51 -4.94 -12.32 -15.58
C LYS A 51 -5.69 -10.98 -15.56
N GLU A 52 -5.58 -10.25 -16.66
CA GLU A 52 -6.08 -8.87 -16.76
C GLU A 52 -7.59 -8.78 -16.56
N LYS A 53 -8.38 -9.68 -17.17
CA LYS A 53 -9.85 -9.69 -17.03
C LYS A 53 -10.29 -9.97 -15.60
N GLU A 54 -9.63 -10.90 -14.92
CA GLU A 54 -9.86 -11.18 -13.51
C GLU A 54 -9.52 -9.98 -12.64
N SER A 55 -8.46 -9.24 -12.98
CA SER A 55 -8.06 -8.03 -12.25
C SER A 55 -9.14 -6.93 -12.34
N ILE A 56 -9.74 -6.71 -13.52
CA ILE A 56 -10.85 -5.76 -13.70
C ILE A 56 -12.06 -6.19 -12.86
N ARG A 57 -12.38 -7.49 -12.86
CA ARG A 57 -13.52 -8.01 -12.08
C ARG A 57 -13.29 -7.84 -10.57
N GLU A 58 -12.08 -8.14 -10.10
CA GLU A 58 -11.70 -8.01 -8.70
C GLU A 58 -11.85 -6.56 -8.23
N ILE A 59 -11.31 -5.59 -8.99
CA ILE A 59 -11.38 -4.21 -8.55
C ILE A 59 -12.80 -3.62 -8.64
N ARG A 60 -13.63 -4.07 -9.59
CA ARG A 60 -15.05 -3.65 -9.67
C ARG A 60 -15.84 -4.10 -8.45
N ALA A 61 -15.45 -5.20 -7.79
CA ALA A 61 -16.12 -5.68 -6.58
C ALA A 61 -15.89 -4.77 -5.36
N VAL A 62 -14.83 -3.97 -5.37
CA VAL A 62 -14.48 -3.03 -4.29
C VAL A 62 -14.37 -1.58 -4.76
N TYR A 63 -14.90 -1.30 -5.95
CA TYR A 63 -14.89 0.03 -6.53
C TYR A 63 -15.79 0.99 -5.72
N GLU A 64 -17.01 0.55 -5.45
CA GLU A 64 -17.92 1.21 -4.52
C GLU A 64 -17.66 0.71 -3.09
N ASP A 65 -18.21 1.41 -2.10
CA ASP A 65 -18.14 1.00 -0.69
C ASP A 65 -18.67 -0.43 -0.51
N PHE A 66 -17.99 -1.19 0.34
CA PHE A 66 -18.25 -2.62 0.50
C PHE A 66 -18.46 -3.00 1.95
N SER A 67 -19.18 -4.11 2.15
CA SER A 67 -19.39 -4.74 3.44
C SER A 67 -18.79 -6.12 3.39
N HIS A 68 -17.80 -6.40 4.24
CA HIS A 68 -17.16 -7.70 4.37
C HIS A 68 -17.75 -8.44 5.56
N ASP A 69 -18.33 -9.62 5.33
CA ASP A 69 -18.78 -10.49 6.43
C ASP A 69 -17.55 -11.13 7.09
N MET A 70 -17.37 -10.85 8.38
CA MET A 70 -16.27 -11.38 9.19
C MET A 70 -16.67 -12.69 9.90
N GLY A 71 -17.87 -13.19 9.65
CA GLY A 71 -18.48 -14.31 10.37
C GLY A 71 -19.10 -13.88 11.70
N MET A 72 -19.89 -14.78 12.29
CA MET A 72 -20.63 -14.55 13.55
C MET A 72 -21.53 -13.30 13.55
N GLY A 73 -22.08 -12.92 12.38
CA GLY A 73 -23.00 -11.79 12.24
C GLY A 73 -22.32 -10.41 12.32
N MET A 74 -20.99 -10.36 12.26
CA MET A 74 -20.23 -9.11 12.21
C MET A 74 -19.92 -8.76 10.76
N SER A 75 -20.30 -7.56 10.33
CA SER A 75 -19.90 -7.02 9.04
C SER A 75 -18.99 -5.81 9.24
N MET A 76 -17.89 -5.79 8.49
CA MET A 76 -16.98 -4.65 8.45
C MET A 76 -17.26 -3.84 7.20
N GLN A 77 -17.60 -2.56 7.37
CA GLN A 77 -17.74 -1.64 6.26
C GLN A 77 -16.37 -1.07 5.88
N GLY A 78 -16.09 -1.03 4.59
CA GLY A 78 -14.88 -0.44 4.04
C GLY A 78 -15.22 0.63 3.00
N THR A 79 -14.48 1.73 3.03
CA THR A 79 -14.51 2.72 1.96
C THR A 79 -13.96 2.10 0.68
N GLY A 80 -14.73 2.19 -0.39
CA GLY A 80 -14.37 1.66 -1.70
C GLY A 80 -13.34 2.51 -2.41
N LEU A 81 -12.73 1.95 -3.46
CA LEU A 81 -11.62 2.58 -4.18
C LEU A 81 -12.02 3.94 -4.80
N LYS A 82 -13.28 4.09 -5.23
CA LYS A 82 -13.80 5.35 -5.78
C LYS A 82 -13.76 6.49 -4.79
N ASN A 83 -14.24 6.25 -3.56
CA ASN A 83 -14.29 7.27 -2.52
C ASN A 83 -12.89 7.58 -2.01
N THR A 84 -12.02 6.57 -1.89
CA THR A 84 -10.60 6.77 -1.59
C THR A 84 -9.92 7.63 -2.67
N ALA A 85 -10.14 7.35 -3.94
CA ALA A 85 -9.59 8.15 -5.04
C ALA A 85 -10.12 9.59 -5.04
N ASP A 86 -11.40 9.80 -4.71
CA ASP A 86 -12.01 11.13 -4.58
C ASP A 86 -11.37 11.95 -3.45
N GLN A 87 -11.14 11.33 -2.29
CA GLN A 87 -10.47 11.96 -1.15
C GLN A 87 -9.01 12.33 -1.47
N ILE A 88 -8.31 11.45 -2.17
CA ILE A 88 -6.94 11.70 -2.63
C ILE A 88 -6.92 12.85 -3.64
N ASP A 89 -7.85 12.86 -4.60
CA ASP A 89 -7.97 13.94 -5.59
C ASP A 89 -8.20 15.29 -4.92
N LEU A 90 -9.08 15.36 -3.92
CA LEU A 90 -9.31 16.57 -3.15
C LEU A 90 -8.07 17.01 -2.35
N ARG A 91 -7.34 16.07 -1.75
CA ARG A 91 -6.20 16.36 -0.88
C ARG A 91 -4.94 16.77 -1.66
N PHE A 92 -4.65 16.08 -2.76
CA PHE A 92 -3.41 16.21 -3.50
C PHE A 92 -3.58 16.94 -4.85
N GLY A 93 -4.81 17.31 -5.22
CA GLY A 93 -5.09 18.00 -6.49
C GLY A 93 -4.87 17.09 -7.71
N THR A 94 -5.12 15.80 -7.56
CA THR A 94 -4.97 14.79 -8.63
C THR A 94 -6.27 14.56 -9.40
N ARG A 95 -6.24 13.63 -10.37
CA ARG A 95 -7.42 13.19 -11.13
C ARG A 95 -7.51 11.65 -11.17
N LEU A 96 -7.07 10.99 -10.12
CA LEU A 96 -7.00 9.53 -9.98
C LEU A 96 -8.35 8.86 -10.08
N LYS A 97 -9.42 9.47 -9.57
CA LYS A 97 -10.76 8.92 -9.74
C LYS A 97 -11.13 8.81 -11.21
N VAL A 98 -10.85 9.86 -11.98
CA VAL A 98 -11.08 9.87 -13.43
C VAL A 98 -10.20 8.86 -14.14
N SER A 99 -8.90 8.82 -13.82
CA SER A 99 -7.97 7.83 -14.38
C SER A 99 -8.42 6.39 -14.11
N LEU A 100 -8.89 6.12 -12.90
CA LEU A 100 -9.41 4.81 -12.48
C LEU A 100 -10.70 4.46 -13.23
N GLU A 101 -11.65 5.39 -13.32
CA GLU A 101 -12.89 5.21 -14.09
C GLU A 101 -12.62 4.93 -15.56
N GLU A 102 -11.67 5.65 -16.15
CA GLU A 102 -11.26 5.44 -17.54
C GLU A 102 -10.58 4.08 -17.73
N ALA A 103 -9.67 3.67 -16.85
CA ALA A 103 -9.02 2.37 -16.89
C ALA A 103 -10.06 1.24 -16.79
N LEU A 104 -11.02 1.36 -15.88
CA LEU A 104 -12.10 0.40 -15.70
C LEU A 104 -13.05 0.33 -16.89
N LYS A 105 -13.36 1.47 -17.51
CA LYS A 105 -14.25 1.56 -18.68
C LYS A 105 -13.59 0.99 -19.94
N LYS A 106 -12.29 1.25 -20.11
CA LYS A 106 -11.47 0.76 -21.23
C LYS A 106 -10.98 -0.68 -21.01
N GLU A 107 -11.14 -1.20 -19.79
CA GLU A 107 -10.58 -2.48 -19.34
C GLU A 107 -9.05 -2.53 -19.54
N ASP A 108 -8.41 -1.37 -19.32
CA ASP A 108 -6.98 -1.15 -19.51
C ASP A 108 -6.23 -1.53 -18.22
N ALA A 109 -5.74 -2.77 -18.18
CA ALA A 109 -5.01 -3.30 -17.04
C ALA A 109 -3.72 -2.53 -16.72
N PRO A 110 -2.86 -2.16 -17.69
CA PRO A 110 -1.72 -1.27 -17.42
C PRO A 110 -2.11 0.07 -16.79
N ALA A 111 -3.17 0.72 -17.28
CA ALA A 111 -3.65 1.97 -16.70
C ALA A 111 -4.21 1.75 -15.28
N LEU A 112 -4.91 0.64 -15.04
CA LEU A 112 -5.40 0.25 -13.71
C LEU A 112 -4.24 0.02 -12.73
N GLN A 113 -3.19 -0.68 -13.17
CA GLN A 113 -1.99 -0.90 -12.38
C GLN A 113 -1.35 0.42 -11.95
N LYS A 114 -1.16 1.35 -12.91
CA LYS A 114 -0.59 2.68 -12.62
C LYS A 114 -1.47 3.44 -11.62
N ALA A 115 -2.78 3.46 -11.81
CA ALA A 115 -3.71 4.13 -10.90
C ALA A 115 -3.66 3.56 -9.46
N ILE A 116 -3.60 2.23 -9.31
CA ILE A 116 -3.49 1.60 -7.98
C ILE A 116 -2.15 1.92 -7.32
N GLN A 117 -1.05 1.91 -8.07
CA GLN A 117 0.28 2.27 -7.55
C GLN A 117 0.35 3.75 -7.12
N GLU A 118 -0.26 4.65 -7.89
CA GLU A 118 -0.39 6.07 -7.53
C GLU A 118 -1.23 6.27 -6.27
N ILE A 119 -2.37 5.58 -6.16
CA ILE A 119 -3.22 5.60 -4.96
C ILE A 119 -2.44 5.08 -3.74
N ALA A 120 -1.74 3.95 -3.85
CA ALA A 120 -0.93 3.39 -2.77
C ALA A 120 0.13 4.37 -2.29
N PHE A 121 0.84 5.02 -3.22
CA PHE A 121 1.85 6.02 -2.90
C PHE A 121 1.26 7.23 -2.18
N LEU A 122 0.13 7.77 -2.66
CA LEU A 122 -0.48 8.95 -2.03
C LEU A 122 -1.08 8.64 -0.65
N LEU A 123 -1.60 7.42 -0.44
CA LEU A 123 -2.04 6.96 0.87
C LEU A 123 -0.87 6.83 1.86
N MET A 124 0.27 6.29 1.41
CA MET A 124 1.51 6.29 2.22
C MET A 124 1.88 7.72 2.64
N LEU A 125 1.90 8.65 1.69
CA LEU A 125 2.26 10.04 1.98
C LEU A 125 1.28 10.72 2.93
N GLU A 126 -0.02 10.49 2.76
CA GLU A 126 -1.03 10.97 3.70
C GLU A 126 -0.70 10.53 5.14
N LYS A 127 -0.30 9.27 5.36
CA LYS A 127 0.04 8.79 6.70
C LYS A 127 1.30 9.46 7.23
N PHE A 128 2.32 9.67 6.40
CA PHE A 128 3.51 10.39 6.84
C PHE A 128 3.26 11.89 7.07
N GLU A 129 2.34 12.53 6.34
CA GLU A 129 1.90 13.89 6.64
C GLU A 129 1.11 13.96 7.96
N ALA A 130 0.21 13.00 8.19
CA ALA A 130 -0.52 12.89 9.45
C ALA A 130 0.44 12.69 10.62
N LEU A 131 1.45 11.82 10.46
CA LEU A 131 2.52 11.62 11.43
C LEU A 131 3.28 12.92 11.71
N ARG A 132 3.70 13.64 10.67
CA ARG A 132 4.40 14.93 10.82
C ARG A 132 3.59 15.97 11.58
N SER A 133 2.27 15.98 11.43
CA SER A 133 1.39 16.89 12.19
C SER A 133 1.41 16.65 13.71
N THR A 134 2.06 15.58 14.18
CA THR A 134 2.20 15.24 15.59
C THR A 134 3.53 15.67 16.22
N PHE A 135 4.53 16.03 15.41
CA PHE A 135 5.92 16.26 15.88
C PHE A 135 6.04 17.41 16.89
N ASP A 136 5.27 18.48 16.70
CA ASP A 136 5.30 19.64 17.61
C ASP A 136 4.36 19.49 18.82
N LYS A 137 3.63 18.38 18.92
CA LYS A 137 2.66 18.16 20.01
C LYS A 137 3.39 17.55 21.19
N LYS A 138 3.58 18.34 22.25
CA LYS A 138 4.17 17.91 23.54
C LYS A 138 3.50 16.69 24.18
N THR A 139 2.27 16.36 23.77
CA THR A 139 1.49 15.23 24.27
C THR A 139 1.35 14.09 23.26
N ALA A 140 2.07 14.12 22.13
CA ALA A 140 2.03 13.02 21.18
C ALA A 140 2.58 11.75 21.83
N ASN A 141 1.80 10.68 21.79
CA ASN A 141 2.23 9.36 22.24
C ASN A 141 3.12 8.74 21.15
N GLN A 142 4.33 8.32 21.53
CA GLN A 142 5.28 7.67 20.61
C GLN A 142 4.71 6.38 20.00
N GLU A 143 4.00 5.56 20.78
CA GLU A 143 3.33 4.35 20.27
C GLU A 143 2.30 4.67 19.18
N ALA A 144 1.57 5.79 19.33
CA ALA A 144 0.63 6.23 18.31
C ALA A 144 1.35 6.75 17.05
N GLN A 145 2.49 7.41 17.21
CA GLN A 145 3.32 7.86 16.09
C GLN A 145 3.88 6.67 15.30
N GLU A 146 4.42 5.67 15.99
CA GLU A 146 4.89 4.41 15.39
C GLU A 146 3.76 3.67 14.69
N THR A 147 2.57 3.62 15.29
CA THR A 147 1.39 3.03 14.64
C THR A 147 1.06 3.72 13.30
N ILE A 148 1.07 5.06 13.26
CA ILE A 148 0.84 5.81 12.02
C ILE A 148 1.98 5.58 11.02
N PHE A 149 3.23 5.50 11.49
CA PHE A 149 4.37 5.19 10.66
C PHE A 149 4.21 3.84 9.96
N TRP A 150 3.88 2.79 10.72
CA TRP A 150 3.68 1.45 10.18
C TRP A 150 2.51 1.38 9.19
N LEU A 151 1.41 2.10 9.45
CA LEU A 151 0.32 2.22 8.48
C LEU A 151 0.79 2.85 7.15
N GLY A 152 1.65 3.86 7.21
CA GLY A 152 2.29 4.43 6.02
C GLY A 152 3.17 3.41 5.31
N ARG A 153 4.09 2.77 6.03
CA ARG A 153 5.01 1.75 5.50
C ARG A 153 4.26 0.58 4.85
N ASN A 154 3.15 0.13 5.42
CA ASN A 154 2.39 -1.00 4.88
C ASN A 154 1.88 -0.73 3.44
N TYR A 155 1.56 0.52 3.08
CA TYR A 155 1.24 0.83 1.68
C TYR A 155 2.42 0.60 0.74
N PHE A 156 3.64 0.94 1.17
CA PHE A 156 4.85 0.63 0.41
C PHE A 156 5.10 -0.88 0.37
N SER A 157 5.26 -1.53 1.53
CA SER A 157 5.69 -2.92 1.59
C SER A 157 4.69 -3.89 0.97
N TYR A 158 3.40 -3.59 1.07
CA TYR A 158 2.38 -4.47 0.53
C TYR A 158 2.15 -4.27 -0.98
N LEU A 159 2.15 -3.02 -1.47
CA LEU A 159 1.67 -2.69 -2.81
C LEU A 159 2.78 -2.26 -3.78
N LEU A 160 3.84 -1.63 -3.30
CA LEU A 160 4.90 -1.06 -4.13
C LEU A 160 6.16 -1.94 -4.12
N GLU A 161 6.63 -2.33 -2.94
CA GLU A 161 7.86 -3.12 -2.75
C GLU A 161 7.91 -4.34 -3.67
N PRO A 162 6.89 -5.20 -3.81
CA PRO A 162 7.01 -6.42 -4.62
C PRO A 162 7.09 -6.13 -6.13
N ALA A 163 6.40 -5.07 -6.59
CA ALA A 163 6.48 -4.62 -7.97
C ALA A 163 7.85 -4.01 -8.29
N LEU A 164 8.50 -3.37 -7.30
CA LEU A 164 9.83 -2.82 -7.44
C LEU A 164 10.92 -3.89 -7.33
N ALA A 165 10.81 -4.82 -6.38
CA ALA A 165 11.75 -5.93 -6.17
C ALA A 165 11.96 -6.75 -7.46
N SER A 166 10.88 -6.98 -8.22
CA SER A 166 10.94 -7.73 -9.47
C SER A 166 11.64 -6.98 -10.62
N LYS A 167 11.60 -5.64 -10.63
CA LYS A 167 12.11 -4.80 -11.72
C LYS A 167 13.46 -4.17 -11.42
N ASN A 168 13.68 -3.76 -10.18
CA ASN A 168 14.86 -3.07 -9.69
C ASN A 168 15.09 -3.37 -8.19
N PRO A 169 15.65 -4.55 -7.87
CA PRO A 169 15.86 -4.97 -6.47
C PRO A 169 16.84 -4.08 -5.70
N VAL A 170 17.77 -3.41 -6.40
CA VAL A 170 18.71 -2.48 -5.75
C VAL A 170 17.98 -1.24 -5.24
N GLU A 171 17.09 -0.67 -6.06
CA GLU A 171 16.30 0.49 -5.66
C GLU A 171 15.26 0.13 -4.60
N GLU A 172 14.65 -1.06 -4.69
CA GLU A 172 13.77 -1.57 -3.63
C GLU A 172 14.48 -1.59 -2.27
N GLN A 173 15.61 -2.28 -2.16
CA GLN A 173 16.38 -2.34 -0.91
C GLN A 173 16.82 -0.95 -0.42
N ARG A 174 17.09 -0.02 -1.34
CA ARG A 174 17.45 1.35 -0.98
C ARG A 174 16.27 2.08 -0.33
N LEU A 175 15.08 1.97 -0.90
CA LEU A 175 13.86 2.60 -0.38
C LEU A 175 13.40 1.96 0.94
N ASP A 176 13.51 0.64 1.07
CA ASP A 176 13.19 -0.06 2.31
C ASP A 176 14.11 0.38 3.46
N ARG A 177 15.44 0.39 3.24
CA ARG A 177 16.40 0.92 4.24
C ARG A 177 16.16 2.39 4.58
N LEU A 178 15.60 3.15 3.65
CA LEU A 178 15.26 4.54 3.88
C LEU A 178 14.06 4.65 4.84
N LEU A 179 13.05 3.78 4.71
CA LEU A 179 11.96 3.65 5.67
C LEU A 179 12.47 3.24 7.05
N ASP A 180 13.40 2.28 7.16
CA ASP A 180 14.03 1.94 8.45
C ASP A 180 14.72 3.14 9.08
N ARG A 181 15.49 3.90 8.29
CA ARG A 181 16.13 5.13 8.76
C ARG A 181 15.11 6.16 9.21
N MET A 182 13.96 6.28 8.53
CA MET A 182 12.88 7.16 8.96
C MET A 182 12.34 6.73 10.32
N LEU A 183 12.09 5.44 10.54
CA LEU A 183 11.63 4.92 11.83
C LEU A 183 12.63 5.26 12.95
N TYR A 184 13.92 5.02 12.75
CA TYR A 184 14.93 5.38 13.76
C TYR A 184 14.98 6.89 14.05
N ARG A 185 14.73 7.75 13.05
CA ARG A 185 14.65 9.21 13.29
C ARG A 185 13.38 9.62 14.01
N LEU A 186 12.29 8.90 13.82
CA LEU A 186 11.07 9.09 14.60
C LEU A 186 11.33 8.74 16.07
N GLU A 187 11.90 7.56 16.34
CA GLU A 187 12.21 7.07 17.69
C GLU A 187 13.22 7.96 18.44
N ASP A 188 14.22 8.49 17.72
CA ASP A 188 15.21 9.43 18.25
C ASP A 188 14.66 10.86 18.47
N GLY A 189 13.43 11.16 18.05
CA GLY A 189 12.86 12.51 18.06
C GLY A 189 13.54 13.49 17.09
N LYS A 190 14.25 13.00 16.08
CA LYS A 190 14.97 13.79 15.07
C LYS A 190 14.07 14.13 13.89
N PHE A 191 13.04 14.92 14.16
CA PHE A 191 11.96 15.21 13.21
C PHE A 191 12.39 15.92 11.92
N ASP A 192 13.41 16.78 11.98
CA ASP A 192 13.96 17.43 10.78
C ASP A 192 14.67 16.41 9.86
N GLU A 193 15.40 15.46 10.45
CA GLU A 193 16.03 14.37 9.69
C GLU A 193 14.99 13.41 9.11
N PHE A 194 13.92 13.12 9.87
CA PHE A 194 12.77 12.38 9.34
C PHE A 194 12.19 13.05 8.10
N ALA A 195 11.95 14.37 8.16
CA ALA A 195 11.37 15.12 7.05
C ALA A 195 12.30 15.16 5.82
N ALA A 196 13.62 15.20 6.02
CA ALA A 196 14.60 15.09 4.93
C ALA A 196 14.55 13.72 4.26
N LEU A 197 14.52 12.64 5.05
CA LEU A 197 14.39 11.28 4.52
C LEU A 197 13.06 11.09 3.79
N GLN A 198 11.95 11.59 4.32
CA GLN A 198 10.65 11.51 3.64
C GLN A 198 10.70 12.13 2.22
N LYS A 199 11.38 13.26 2.02
CA LYS A 199 11.54 13.86 0.69
C LYS A 199 12.35 12.97 -0.26
N GLU A 200 13.38 12.31 0.26
CA GLU A 200 14.18 11.35 -0.51
C GLU A 200 13.36 10.10 -0.85
N LEU A 201 12.52 9.60 0.06
CA LEU A 201 11.56 8.51 -0.20
C LEU A 201 10.61 8.88 -1.35
N VAL A 202 9.96 10.05 -1.24
CA VAL A 202 9.01 10.58 -2.23
C VAL A 202 9.65 10.60 -3.61
N THR A 203 10.84 11.20 -3.71
CA THR A 203 11.58 11.34 -4.98
C THR A 203 11.94 9.97 -5.54
N GLY A 204 12.39 9.05 -4.69
CA GLY A 204 12.76 7.69 -5.08
C GLY A 204 11.58 6.89 -5.63
N VAL A 205 10.45 6.86 -4.92
CA VAL A 205 9.24 6.16 -5.37
C VAL A 205 8.69 6.77 -6.66
N GLN A 206 8.61 8.11 -6.77
CA GLN A 206 8.16 8.76 -8.00
C GLN A 206 9.02 8.39 -9.21
N THR A 207 10.34 8.36 -9.02
CA THR A 207 11.29 7.98 -10.08
C THR A 207 11.13 6.51 -10.45
N ALA A 208 11.05 5.62 -9.46
CA ALA A 208 11.00 4.17 -9.65
C ALA A 208 9.73 3.71 -10.39
N PHE A 209 8.60 4.40 -10.18
CA PHE A 209 7.32 4.05 -10.78
C PHE A 209 6.89 4.99 -11.92
N HIS A 210 7.71 5.99 -12.26
CA HIS A 210 7.37 7.02 -13.26
C HIS A 210 6.01 7.68 -12.97
N LEU A 211 5.81 8.07 -11.71
CA LEU A 211 4.56 8.69 -11.26
C LEU A 211 4.53 10.16 -11.67
N ASP A 212 3.54 10.53 -12.47
CA ASP A 212 3.34 11.91 -12.95
C ASP A 212 2.49 12.68 -11.93
N LEU A 213 3.04 12.86 -10.74
CA LEU A 213 2.35 13.58 -9.67
C LEU A 213 2.73 15.06 -9.72
N PRO A 214 1.76 15.99 -9.54
CA PRO A 214 2.08 17.40 -9.46
C PRO A 214 3.11 17.63 -8.36
N SER A 215 3.97 18.64 -8.53
CA SER A 215 4.93 19.03 -7.49
C SER A 215 4.16 19.25 -6.19
N MET A 216 4.31 18.32 -5.23
CA MET A 216 3.52 18.35 -4.01
C MET A 216 3.97 19.56 -3.20
N THR A 217 3.21 20.65 -3.30
CA THR A 217 3.30 21.73 -2.32
C THR A 217 2.79 21.13 -1.01
N PRO A 218 3.61 21.00 0.05
CA PRO A 218 3.11 20.51 1.32
C PRO A 218 1.91 21.36 1.72
N ALA A 219 0.85 20.71 2.18
CA ALA A 219 -0.37 21.39 2.62
C ALA A 219 0.04 22.55 3.53
N ARG A 220 -0.26 23.76 3.06
CA ARG A 220 -0.12 24.97 3.85
C ARG A 220 -1.00 24.77 5.08
N ASP A 221 -0.35 24.67 6.24
CA ASP A 221 -0.92 24.93 7.54
C ASP A 221 -2.18 24.10 7.87
N GLY A 222 -1.95 22.85 8.33
CA GLY A 222 -2.63 22.19 9.47
C GLY A 222 -4.14 22.34 9.69
N SER A 223 -4.92 22.74 8.69
CA SER A 223 -6.32 23.17 8.84
C SER A 223 -7.30 22.32 8.03
N GLY A 224 -6.83 21.21 7.44
CA GLY A 224 -7.72 20.17 6.94
C GLY A 224 -8.51 19.58 8.10
N GLN A 225 -9.81 19.86 8.15
CA GLN A 225 -10.74 19.23 9.08
C GLN A 225 -10.60 17.71 8.96
N PHE A 226 -10.22 17.06 10.07
CA PHE A 226 -10.46 15.64 10.25
C PHE A 226 -11.98 15.43 10.24
N VAL A 227 -12.52 14.92 9.13
CA VAL A 227 -13.85 14.34 9.13
C VAL A 227 -13.73 13.02 9.88
N ARG A 228 -14.40 12.94 11.02
CA ARG A 228 -14.53 11.76 11.86
C ARG A 228 -15.27 10.63 11.15
#